data_AF-A0A962HR81-F1
#
_entry.id   AF-A0A962HR81-F1
#
_cell.length_a   1.000
_cell.length_b   1.000
_cell.length_c   1.000
_cell.angle_alpha   90.00
_cell.angle_beta   90.00
_cell.angle_gamma   90.00
#
_symmetry.space_group_name_H-M   'P 1'
#
loop_
_entity.id
_entity.type
_entity.pdbx_description
1 polymer ?
#
loop_
_entity_poly.entity_id
_entity_poly.type
_entity_poly.pdbx_seq_one_letter_code
_entity_poly.pdbx_strand_id
1 'polypeptide(L)' 'VPQCGYCQSGQIMSAVALLKQNPKPSDEDIDSAMAGNLCRCGTYQRIRAAIHRAAETPAKA' A
#
# COMPACT_ATOMS: atom_id res chain seq x y z
N VAL A 1 -10.60 -6.86 -2.23
CA VAL A 1 -10.67 -7.72 -3.45
C VAL A 1 -9.88 -7.03 -4.55
N PRO A 2 -8.87 -7.71 -5.12
CA PRO A 2 -8.22 -7.28 -6.35
C PRO A 2 -9.27 -7.02 -7.42
N GLN A 3 -9.13 -5.95 -8.22
CA GLN A 3 -9.89 -5.85 -9.46
C GLN A 3 -9.26 -6.80 -10.49
N CYS A 4 -8.21 -6.38 -11.19
CA CYS A 4 -7.46 -7.27 -12.08
C CYS A 4 -6.23 -7.92 -11.45
N GLY A 5 -5.74 -7.39 -10.31
CA GLY A 5 -4.58 -7.93 -9.60
C GLY A 5 -3.21 -7.54 -10.16
N TYR A 6 -3.11 -7.02 -11.39
CA TYR A 6 -1.83 -6.82 -12.09
C TYR A 6 -0.82 -5.95 -11.34
N CYS A 7 -1.28 -4.84 -10.74
CA CYS A 7 -0.40 -3.92 -10.00
C CYS A 7 -0.12 -4.35 -8.54
N GLN A 8 -0.76 -5.43 -8.05
CA GLN A 8 -0.79 -5.71 -6.62
C GLN A 8 0.54 -6.14 -6.04
N SER A 9 1.33 -6.91 -6.77
CA SER A 9 2.66 -7.33 -6.31
C SER A 9 3.55 -6.12 -6.03
N GLY A 10 3.60 -5.16 -6.96
CA GLY A 10 4.32 -3.90 -6.79
C GLY A 10 3.81 -3.09 -5.59
N GLN A 11 2.49 -2.92 -5.49
CA GLN A 11 1.84 -2.21 -4.39
C GLN A 11 2.15 -2.86 -3.02
N ILE A 12 2.09 -4.19 -2.92
CA ILE A 12 2.39 -4.93 -1.69
C ILE A 12 3.86 -4.75 -1.30
N MET A 13 4.79 -4.90 -2.24
CA MET A 13 6.22 -4.79 -1.92
C MET A 13 6.60 -3.36 -1.51
N SER A 14 6.08 -2.35 -2.19
CA SER A 14 6.27 -0.96 -1.79
C SER A 14 5.63 -0.67 -0.43
N ALA A 15 4.45 -1.22 -0.14
CA ALA A 15 3.79 -1.05 1.16
C ALA A 15 4.60 -1.70 2.30
N VAL A 16 5.14 -2.91 2.07
CA VAL A 16 6.03 -3.57 3.03
C VAL A 16 7.29 -2.74 3.28
N ALA A 17 7.89 -2.19 2.23
CA ALA A 17 9.07 -1.33 2.36
C ALA A 17 8.77 -0.06 3.16
N LEU A 18 7.65 0.61 2.87
CA LEU A 18 7.17 1.78 3.59
C LEU A 18 6.93 1.46 5.07
N LEU A 19 6.12 0.44 5.37
CA LEU A 19 5.72 0.12 6.75
C LEU A 19 6.87 -0.38 7.62
N LYS A 20 7.92 -0.95 7.03
CA LYS A 20 9.17 -1.28 7.75
C LYS A 20 9.93 -0.04 8.21
N GLN A 21 9.86 1.06 7.46
CA GLN A 21 10.58 2.31 7.77
C GLN A 21 9.71 3.28 8.56
N ASN A 22 8.43 3.38 8.21
CA ASN A 22 7.44 4.24 8.83
C ASN A 22 6.19 3.41 9.19
N PRO A 23 6.10 2.90 10.43
CA PRO A 23 4.96 2.09 10.87
C PRO A 23 3.63 2.85 11.02
N LYS A 24 3.64 4.18 10.94
CA LYS A 24 2.43 5.04 11.04
C LYS A 24 2.44 6.09 9.93
N PRO A 25 2.37 5.68 8.65
CA PRO A 25 2.49 6.60 7.53
C PRO A 25 1.26 7.51 7.42
N SER A 26 1.47 8.74 6.93
CA SER A 26 0.36 9.60 6.48
C SER A 26 -0.14 9.20 5.10
N ASP A 27 -1.21 9.84 4.65
CA ASP A 27 -1.72 9.67 3.29
C ASP A 27 -0.69 10.10 2.22
N GLU A 28 0.02 11.21 2.46
CA GLU A 28 1.08 11.72 1.58
C GLU A 28 2.27 10.76 1.52
N ASP A 29 2.65 10.15 2.65
CA ASP A 29 3.71 9.13 2.70
C ASP A 29 3.34 7.94 1.80
N ILE A 30 2.09 7.47 1.92
CA ILE A 30 1.57 6.35 1.12
C ILE A 30 1.57 6.71 -0.37
N ASP A 31 1.03 7.87 -0.74
CA ASP A 31 0.97 8.30 -2.14
C ASP A 31 2.36 8.42 -2.76
N SER A 32 3.31 9.00 -2.01
CA SER A 32 4.70 9.14 -2.44
C SER A 32 5.35 7.77 -2.64
N ALA A 33 5.16 6.84 -1.70
CA ALA A 33 5.70 5.50 -1.80
C ALA A 33 5.08 4.67 -2.95
N MET A 34 3.83 4.96 -3.31
CA MET A 34 3.10 4.25 -4.36
C MET A 34 3.19 4.91 -5.75
N ALA A 35 3.85 6.08 -5.88
CA ALA A 35 3.89 6.85 -7.13
C ALA A 35 4.41 6.04 -8.35
N GLY A 36 5.31 5.08 -8.12
CA GLY A 36 5.82 4.18 -9.16
C GLY A 36 4.91 2.99 -9.52
N ASN A 37 3.85 2.74 -8.74
CA ASN A 37 2.97 1.58 -8.90
C ASN A 37 1.65 1.98 -9.57
N LEU A 38 1.62 1.98 -10.90
CA LEU A 38 0.43 2.38 -11.65
C LEU A 38 -0.70 1.33 -11.55
N CYS A 39 -1.91 1.80 -11.22
CA CYS A 39 -3.13 1.02 -11.16
C CYS A 39 -4.13 1.46 -12.23
N ARG A 40 -4.34 0.63 -13.27
CA ARG A 40 -5.30 0.94 -14.33
C ARG A 40 -6.76 0.74 -13.92
N CYS A 41 -7.02 -0.05 -12.89
CA CYS A 41 -8.35 -0.23 -12.33
C CYS A 41 -8.84 0.97 -11.50
N GLY A 42 -7.96 1.96 -11.21
CA GLY A 42 -8.33 3.17 -10.48
C GLY A 42 -8.59 2.97 -8.98
N THR A 43 -7.99 1.96 -8.35
CA THR A 43 -8.31 1.59 -6.95
C THR A 43 -7.38 2.16 -5.90
N TYR A 44 -6.69 3.27 -6.17
CA TYR A 44 -5.68 3.84 -5.25
C TYR A 44 -6.23 4.12 -3.85
N GLN A 45 -7.46 4.65 -3.73
CA GLN A 45 -8.08 4.91 -2.43
C GLN A 45 -8.26 3.65 -1.59
N ARG A 46 -8.60 2.52 -2.23
CA ARG A 46 -8.72 1.21 -1.54
C ARG A 46 -7.36 0.65 -1.15
N ILE A 47 -6.34 0.88 -1.97
CA ILE A 47 -4.96 0.48 -1.67
C ILE A 47 -4.44 1.26 -0.45
N ARG A 48 -4.65 2.58 -0.42
CA ARG A 48 -4.31 3.43 0.72
C ARG A 48 -4.98 2.95 2.02
N ALA A 49 -6.28 2.71 1.99
CA ALA A 49 -7.02 2.19 3.14
C ALA A 49 -6.49 0.82 3.60
N ALA A 50 -6.05 -0.04 2.68
CA ALA A 50 -5.46 -1.33 3.02
C ALA A 50 -4.08 -1.20 3.69
N ILE A 51 -3.28 -0.20 3.30
CA ILE A 51 -1.98 0.08 3.91
C ILE A 51 -2.16 0.61 5.33
N HIS A 52 -3.10 1.53 5.57
CA HIS A 52 -3.47 1.96 6.93
C HIS A 52 -3.89 0.80 7.81
N ARG A 53 -4.77 -0.06 7.30
CA ARG A 53 -5.18 -1.27 8.04
C ARG A 53 -4.00 -2.20 8.35
N ALA A 54 -3.05 -2.32 7.43
CA ALA A 54 -1.85 -3.12 7.65
C ALA A 54 -0.93 -2.48 8.72
N ALA A 55 -0.84 -1.15 8.78
CA ALA A 55 -0.10 -0.43 9.80
C ALA A 55 -0.67 -0.64 11.23
N GLU A 56 -1.99 -0.84 11.33
CA GLU A 56 -2.66 -1.15 12.60
C GLU A 56 -2.52 -2.61 13.03
N THR A 57 -2.16 -3.51 12.11
CA THR A 57 -2.04 -4.94 12.38
C THR A 57 -0.58 -5.27 12.70
N PRO A 58 -0.23 -5.73 13.92
CA PRO A 58 1.13 -6.13 14.23
C PRO A 58 1.57 -7.26 13.29
N ALA A 59 2.78 -7.13 12.74
CA ALA A 59 3.36 -8.16 11.88
C ALA A 59 3.41 -9.48 12.66
N LYS A 60 2.71 -10.50 12.16
CA LYS A 60 2.82 -11.86 12.71
C LYS A 60 4.23 -12.35 12.40
N ALA A 61 5.00 -12.60 13.46
CA ALA A 61 6.34 -13.20 13.39
C ALA A 61 6.28 -14.61 12.80
#